data_AF-A0A7S1GKU7-F1
#
_entry.id   AF-A0A7S1GKU7-F1
#
_cell.length_a   1.000
_cell.length_b   1.000
_cell.length_c   1.000
_cell.angle_alpha   90.00
_cell.angle_beta   90.00
_cell.angle_gamma   90.00
#
_symmetry.space_group_name_H-M   'P 1'
#
loop_
_entity.id
_entity.type
_entity.pdbx_description
1 polymer ?
#
loop_
_entity_poly.entity_id
_entity_poly.type
_entity_poly.pdbx_seq_one_letter_code
_entity_poly.pdbx_strand_id
1 'polypeptide(L)'
;SSHTILRVGYASEQQFRPQHILPFTSRKISNNSNNNKIGSPQWTEQDWFRVVGPILQHVWDQLMISPTTSRRVVCIHPPSMPRAWERAVLQAFWNLLPSIPAVVLVPTIEMIPIVFGGGAIATSKQRRAMMVVQIGLDEAHCLCHVDGHALHFTYQVLSCGYNQVVKDPTVLESTSWTDVMEKTWLQEHNPNSLVLGILHCLQKSPL
;
A
#
# COMPACT_ATOMS: atom_id res chain seq x y z
N SER A 1 -9.99 -17.53 -3.38
CA SER A 1 -9.93 -16.59 -2.24
C SER A 1 -8.63 -15.81 -2.33
N SER A 2 -8.69 -14.48 -2.45
CA SER A 2 -7.47 -13.66 -2.35
C SER A 2 -6.98 -13.72 -0.91
N HIS A 3 -5.75 -14.19 -0.72
CA HIS A 3 -5.10 -14.14 0.58
C HIS A 3 -4.39 -12.79 0.64
N THR A 4 -4.78 -11.93 1.58
CA THR A 4 -3.97 -10.76 1.91
C THR A 4 -2.67 -11.28 2.49
N ILE A 5 -1.54 -10.73 2.04
CA ILE A 5 -0.21 -11.20 2.47
C ILE A 5 0.45 -10.07 3.25
N LEU A 6 1.01 -10.41 4.41
CA LEU A 6 1.88 -9.52 5.15
C LEU A 6 3.34 -9.93 4.94
N ARG A 7 4.17 -8.99 4.50
CA ARG A 7 5.61 -9.20 4.27
C ARG A 7 6.39 -8.57 5.43
N VAL A 8 7.24 -9.36 6.07
CA VAL A 8 7.96 -8.94 7.27
C VAL A 8 9.42 -9.40 7.18
N GLY A 9 10.34 -8.56 7.64
CA GLY A 9 11.75 -8.90 7.76
C GLY A 9 12.55 -7.74 8.34
N TYR A 10 13.86 -7.96 8.51
CA TYR A 10 14.77 -6.91 8.94
C TYR A 10 15.27 -6.09 7.74
N ALA A 11 15.45 -4.79 7.95
CA ALA A 11 16.24 -3.95 7.07
C ALA A 11 17.72 -4.33 7.22
N SER A 12 18.19 -5.30 6.43
CA SER A 12 19.60 -5.69 6.34
C SER A 12 20.06 -5.57 4.90
N GLU A 13 21.29 -5.08 4.70
CA GLU A 13 21.85 -4.83 3.36
C GLU A 13 22.04 -6.11 2.52
N GLN A 14 22.03 -7.28 3.15
CA GLN A 14 22.32 -8.56 2.49
C GLN A 14 21.07 -9.35 2.06
N GLN A 15 19.87 -8.96 2.51
CA GLN A 15 18.63 -9.69 2.20
C GLN A 15 17.56 -8.73 1.66
N PHE A 16 17.43 -8.66 0.34
CA PHE A 16 16.35 -7.91 -0.36
C PHE A 16 15.00 -8.63 -0.36
N ARG A 17 14.80 -9.63 0.50
CA ARG A 17 13.57 -10.45 0.54
C ARG A 17 12.99 -10.43 1.95
N PRO A 18 11.65 -10.39 2.09
CA PRO A 18 11.03 -10.55 3.40
C PRO A 18 11.38 -11.93 3.95
N GLN A 19 11.68 -11.99 5.25
CA GLN A 19 11.96 -13.25 5.95
C GLN A 19 10.69 -14.07 6.13
N HIS A 20 9.56 -13.39 6.35
CA HIS A 20 8.26 -14.00 6.53
C HIS A 20 7.23 -13.42 5.57
N ILE A 21 6.44 -14.31 4.99
CA ILE A 21 5.28 -14.01 4.16
C ILE A 21 4.10 -14.65 4.88
N LEU A 22 3.38 -13.86 5.68
CA LEU A 22 2.31 -14.35 6.54
C LEU A 22 0.97 -14.23 5.79
N PRO A 23 0.27 -15.35 5.52
CA PRO A 23 -1.05 -15.30 4.92
C PRO A 23 -2.06 -14.77 5.94
N PHE A 24 -2.74 -13.70 5.57
CA PHE A 24 -3.81 -13.13 6.37
C PHE A 24 -5.16 -13.63 5.86
N THR A 25 -5.81 -14.47 6.67
CA THR A 25 -7.15 -14.99 6.39
C THR A 25 -8.20 -14.09 7.02
N SER A 26 -8.89 -13.30 6.20
CA SER A 26 -9.95 -12.35 6.61
C SER A 26 -11.19 -13.01 7.27
N ARG A 27 -11.28 -14.35 7.30
CA ARG A 27 -12.45 -15.10 7.78
C ARG A 27 -12.90 -14.76 9.21
N LYS A 28 -12.04 -14.18 10.06
CA LYS A 28 -12.41 -13.78 11.43
C LYS A 28 -13.02 -12.38 11.55
N ILE A 29 -12.83 -11.51 10.56
CA ILE A 29 -13.36 -10.13 10.59
C ILE A 29 -14.83 -10.11 10.12
N SER A 30 -15.23 -11.01 9.22
CA SER A 30 -16.59 -11.04 8.65
C SER A 30 -17.69 -11.51 9.60
N ASN A 31 -17.35 -12.18 10.71
CA ASN A 31 -18.38 -12.72 11.61
C ASN A 31 -19.06 -11.67 12.51
N ASN A 32 -18.57 -10.42 12.54
CA ASN A 32 -19.19 -9.32 13.28
C ASN A 32 -19.85 -8.26 12.40
N SER A 33 -19.80 -8.38 11.07
CA SER A 33 -20.36 -7.39 10.14
C SER A 33 -21.78 -7.69 9.65
N ASN A 34 -22.47 -8.67 10.24
CA ASN A 34 -23.87 -8.96 9.94
C ASN A 34 -24.78 -7.95 10.67
N ASN A 35 -24.84 -6.73 10.15
CA ASN A 35 -26.00 -5.83 10.10
C ASN A 35 -25.52 -4.41 9.78
N ASN A 36 -25.40 -4.08 8.49
CA ASN A 36 -25.91 -2.84 7.88
C ASN A 36 -25.39 -2.70 6.45
N LYS A 37 -26.31 -2.81 5.48
CA LYS A 37 -26.14 -2.26 4.13
C LYS A 37 -26.61 -0.80 4.13
N ILE A 38 -25.93 -0.01 3.29
CA ILE A 38 -26.08 1.43 2.99
C ILE A 38 -25.36 2.34 3.98
N GLY A 39 -24.15 2.77 3.58
CA GLY A 39 -23.19 3.52 4.38
C GLY A 39 -22.33 2.59 5.22
N SER A 40 -21.19 2.14 4.69
CA SER A 40 -20.24 1.34 5.49
C SER A 40 -19.89 2.13 6.75
N PRO A 41 -20.06 1.57 7.97
CA PRO A 41 -19.67 2.27 9.18
C PRO A 41 -18.20 2.63 9.07
N GLN A 42 -17.85 3.91 9.21
CA GLN A 42 -16.46 4.31 9.32
C GLN A 42 -15.92 3.66 10.59
N TRP A 43 -14.99 2.72 10.43
CA TRP A 43 -14.37 2.05 11.56
C TRP A 43 -13.65 3.07 12.44
N THR A 44 -13.90 3.00 13.74
CA THR A 44 -13.22 3.86 14.70
C THR A 44 -11.77 3.39 14.89
N GLU A 45 -10.96 4.25 15.51
CA GLU A 45 -9.59 3.88 15.91
C GLU A 45 -9.57 2.61 16.78
N GLN A 46 -10.56 2.46 17.68
CA GLN A 46 -10.66 1.29 18.54
C GLN A 46 -11.05 0.02 17.78
N ASP A 47 -11.90 0.13 16.76
CA ASP A 47 -12.25 -1.00 15.88
C ASP A 47 -11.02 -1.46 15.10
N TRP A 48 -10.26 -0.51 14.54
CA TRP A 48 -8.99 -0.81 13.88
C TRP A 48 -7.98 -1.44 14.83
N PHE A 49 -7.85 -0.94 16.07
CA PHE A 49 -6.92 -1.48 17.06
C PHE A 49 -7.22 -2.94 17.37
N ARG A 50 -8.49 -3.31 17.52
CA ARG A 50 -8.93 -4.70 17.76
C ARG A 50 -8.56 -5.64 16.62
N VAL A 51 -8.45 -5.13 15.40
CA VAL A 51 -8.04 -5.91 14.22
C VAL A 51 -6.52 -5.94 14.07
N VAL A 52 -5.86 -4.79 14.14
CA VAL A 52 -4.43 -4.64 13.88
C VAL A 52 -3.56 -5.17 15.03
N GLY A 53 -3.98 -4.97 16.29
CA GLY A 53 -3.21 -5.38 17.47
C GLY A 53 -2.83 -6.86 17.44
N PRO A 54 -3.78 -7.80 17.30
CA PRO A 54 -3.48 -9.23 17.19
C PRO A 54 -2.56 -9.58 16.01
N ILE A 55 -2.66 -8.86 14.89
CA ILE A 55 -1.79 -9.08 13.72
C ILE A 55 -0.35 -8.69 14.06
N LEU A 56 -0.15 -7.51 14.63
CA LEU A 56 1.18 -7.02 14.99
C LEU A 56 1.81 -7.87 16.09
N GLN A 57 1.03 -8.35 17.06
CA GLN A 57 1.52 -9.30 18.06
C GLN A 57 2.04 -10.57 17.38
N HIS A 58 1.23 -11.17 16.49
CA HIS A 58 1.63 -12.38 15.78
C HIS A 58 2.90 -12.16 14.95
N VAL A 59 3.03 -11.03 14.27
CA VAL A 59 4.23 -10.66 13.51
C VAL A 59 5.45 -10.60 14.41
N TRP A 60 5.32 -9.97 15.58
CA TRP A 60 6.43 -9.81 16.50
C TRP A 60 6.89 -11.15 17.08
N ASP A 61 5.94 -12.01 17.45
CA ASP A 61 6.21 -13.36 17.93
C ASP A 61 6.98 -14.18 16.88
N GLN A 62 6.68 -14.01 15.58
CA GLN A 62 7.40 -14.68 14.49
C GLN A 62 8.82 -14.15 14.27
N LEU A 63 9.07 -12.87 14.50
CA LEU A 63 10.40 -12.28 14.32
C LEU A 63 11.40 -12.67 15.42
N MET A 64 10.93 -13.31 16.50
CA MET A 64 11.73 -13.72 17.67
C MET A 64 12.62 -12.59 18.22
N ILE A 65 12.13 -11.35 18.18
CA ILE A 65 12.88 -10.18 18.67
C ILE A 65 12.81 -10.16 20.19
N SER A 66 13.97 -10.09 20.85
CA SER A 66 14.02 -9.92 22.31
C SER A 66 13.32 -8.61 22.72
N PRO A 67 12.50 -8.61 23.79
CA PRO A 67 11.82 -7.42 24.30
C PRO A 67 12.76 -6.28 24.67
N THR A 68 14.06 -6.56 24.87
CA THR A 68 15.08 -5.57 25.23
C THR A 68 15.74 -4.90 24.02
N THR A 69 15.46 -5.35 22.80
CA THR A 69 16.13 -4.85 21.60
C THR A 69 15.49 -3.55 21.13
N SER A 70 16.20 -2.43 21.24
CA SER A 70 15.77 -1.14 20.69
C SER A 70 15.82 -1.16 19.16
N ARG A 71 14.76 -1.63 18.51
CA ARG A 71 14.65 -1.72 17.04
C ARG A 71 13.58 -0.77 16.51
N ARG A 72 13.97 0.11 15.59
CA ARG A 72 13.04 0.99 14.87
C ARG A 72 12.19 0.15 13.91
N VAL A 73 10.93 0.54 13.76
CA VAL A 73 9.99 -0.15 12.87
C VAL A 73 9.61 0.76 11.71
N VAL A 74 9.61 0.19 10.51
CA VAL A 74 9.03 0.83 9.31
C VAL A 74 7.83 -0.01 8.89
N CYS A 75 6.64 0.57 8.99
CA CYS A 75 5.39 -0.04 8.56
C CYS A 75 5.01 0.56 7.19
N ILE A 76 5.15 -0.27 6.15
CA ILE A 76 4.76 0.11 4.80
C ILE A 76 3.31 -0.31 4.58
N HIS A 77 2.44 0.62 4.20
CA HIS A 77 0.99 0.38 4.09
C HIS A 77 0.39 0.85 2.76
N PRO A 78 -0.80 0.36 2.38
CA PRO A 78 -1.48 0.84 1.18
C PRO A 78 -1.72 2.36 1.21
N PRO A 79 -1.76 3.06 0.06
CA PRO A 79 -1.90 4.52 0.02
C PRO A 79 -3.23 5.05 0.56
N SER A 80 -4.29 4.25 0.56
CA SER A 80 -5.67 4.64 0.88
C SER A 80 -6.09 4.40 2.34
N MET A 81 -5.15 4.17 3.26
CA MET A 81 -5.50 3.89 4.66
C MET A 81 -6.00 5.15 5.40
N PRO A 82 -7.08 5.05 6.20
CA PRO A 82 -7.61 6.19 6.93
C PRO A 82 -6.74 6.55 8.15
N ARG A 83 -6.75 7.82 8.58
CA ARG A 83 -6.02 8.27 9.79
C ARG A 83 -6.37 7.48 11.06
N ALA A 84 -7.61 7.01 11.19
CA ALA A 84 -8.02 6.17 12.31
C ALA A 84 -7.25 4.83 12.34
N TRP A 85 -6.93 4.27 11.17
CA TRP A 85 -6.10 3.07 11.06
C TRP A 85 -4.65 3.38 11.45
N GLU A 86 -4.08 4.49 10.98
CA GLU A 86 -2.71 4.89 11.33
C GLU A 86 -2.52 5.04 12.84
N ARG A 87 -3.46 5.70 13.52
CA ARG A 87 -3.44 5.84 14.98
C ARG A 87 -3.55 4.50 15.69
N ALA A 88 -4.44 3.63 15.23
CA ALA A 88 -4.59 2.29 15.79
C ALA A 88 -3.31 1.44 15.65
N VAL A 89 -2.62 1.53 14.50
CA VAL A 89 -1.34 0.87 14.26
C VAL A 89 -0.26 1.39 15.21
N LEU A 90 -0.13 2.72 15.34
CA LEU A 90 0.82 3.34 16.27
C LEU A 90 0.52 2.94 17.71
N GLN A 91 -0.74 3.01 18.12
CA GLN A 91 -1.18 2.58 19.44
C GLN A 91 -0.84 1.12 19.69
N ALA A 92 -1.03 0.24 18.71
CA ALA A 92 -0.69 -1.18 18.83
C ALA A 92 0.82 -1.39 18.96
N PHE A 93 1.65 -0.71 18.17
CA PHE A 93 3.11 -0.78 18.33
C PHE A 93 3.56 -0.30 19.72
N TRP A 94 3.06 0.84 20.20
CA TRP A 94 3.48 1.39 21.49
C TRP A 94 2.98 0.59 22.69
N ASN A 95 1.77 0.03 22.61
CA ASN A 95 1.21 -0.75 23.71
C ASN A 95 1.79 -2.16 23.78
N LEU A 96 1.98 -2.82 22.64
CA LEU A 96 2.45 -4.21 22.60
C LEU A 96 3.97 -4.30 22.74
N LEU A 97 4.69 -3.26 22.31
CA LEU A 97 6.15 -3.29 22.18
C LEU A 97 6.78 -2.04 22.82
N PRO A 98 6.80 -1.96 24.17
CA PRO A 98 7.24 -0.77 24.90
C PRO A 98 8.69 -0.36 24.65
N SER A 99 9.51 -1.24 24.09
CA SER A 99 10.94 -1.04 23.82
C SER A 99 11.24 -0.53 22.41
N ILE A 100 10.23 -0.35 21.56
CA ILE A 100 10.44 0.28 20.26
C ILE A 100 10.86 1.74 20.49
N PRO A 101 11.96 2.22 19.88
CA PRO A 101 12.39 3.61 19.98
C PRO A 101 11.68 4.54 18.98
N ALA A 102 11.25 4.01 17.82
CA ALA A 102 10.61 4.79 16.76
C ALA A 102 9.78 3.88 15.84
N VAL A 103 8.64 4.40 15.38
CA VAL A 103 7.80 3.79 14.35
C VAL A 103 7.61 4.81 13.23
N VAL A 104 7.84 4.39 11.99
CA VAL A 104 7.56 5.18 10.78
C VAL A 104 6.46 4.46 10.02
N LEU A 105 5.35 5.16 9.75
CA LEU A 105 4.34 4.71 8.80
C LEU A 105 4.64 5.35 7.45
N VAL A 106 4.66 4.58 6.38
CA VAL A 106 4.91 5.10 5.04
C VAL A 106 4.02 4.41 4.00
N PRO A 107 3.32 5.16 3.13
CA PRO A 107 2.60 4.57 2.03
C PRO A 107 3.53 3.82 1.06
N THR A 108 3.08 2.68 0.53
CA THR A 108 3.84 1.90 -0.47
C THR A 108 4.25 2.75 -1.66
N ILE A 109 3.36 3.63 -2.11
CA ILE A 109 3.57 4.48 -3.28
C ILE A 109 4.72 5.47 -3.08
N GLU A 110 4.98 5.89 -1.84
CA GLU A 110 6.08 6.81 -1.50
C GLU A 110 7.44 6.13 -1.36
N MET A 111 7.45 4.80 -1.16
CA MET A 111 8.69 4.01 -1.08
C MET A 111 9.28 3.68 -2.45
N ILE A 112 8.48 3.70 -3.51
CA ILE A 112 8.89 3.32 -4.86
C ILE A 112 10.09 4.16 -5.36
N PRO A 113 10.11 5.49 -5.25
CA PRO A 113 11.29 6.29 -5.63
C PRO A 113 12.58 5.85 -4.96
N ILE A 114 12.52 5.46 -3.69
CA ILE A 114 13.70 5.01 -2.94
C ILE A 114 14.23 3.70 -3.53
N VAL A 115 13.34 2.76 -3.84
CA VAL A 115 13.71 1.45 -4.42
C VAL A 115 14.28 1.58 -5.83
N PHE A 116 13.75 2.50 -6.66
CA PHE A 116 14.18 2.68 -8.05
C PHE A 116 15.28 3.75 -8.23
N GLY A 117 15.95 4.16 -7.15
CA GLY A 117 17.12 5.04 -7.20
C GLY A 117 16.81 6.53 -7.39
N GLY A 118 15.56 6.95 -7.24
CA GLY A 118 15.16 8.37 -7.18
C GLY A 118 15.33 9.00 -5.80
N GLY A 119 15.56 8.20 -4.76
CA GLY A 119 15.79 8.66 -3.39
C GLY A 119 17.27 8.59 -2.99
N ALA A 120 17.88 9.76 -2.80
CA ALA A 120 19.03 10.03 -1.93
C ALA A 120 20.48 9.70 -2.37
N ILE A 121 20.78 9.11 -3.53
CA ILE A 121 22.17 9.13 -4.06
C ILE A 121 22.12 9.40 -5.57
N ALA A 122 21.82 10.64 -5.92
CA ALA A 122 21.94 11.15 -7.29
C ALA A 122 23.42 11.38 -7.65
N THR A 123 24.24 10.33 -7.60
CA THR A 123 25.54 10.34 -8.29
C THR A 123 25.25 10.16 -9.78
N SER A 124 25.10 11.30 -10.47
CA SER A 124 24.93 11.47 -11.92
C SER A 124 23.49 11.33 -12.45
N LYS A 125 22.91 12.48 -12.83
CA LYS A 125 21.88 12.71 -13.88
C LYS A 125 20.59 11.86 -13.92
N GLN A 126 20.35 10.89 -13.05
CA GLN A 126 19.21 9.99 -13.18
C GLN A 126 18.00 10.45 -12.36
N ARG A 127 16.95 10.83 -13.11
CA ARG A 127 15.52 10.87 -12.75
C ARG A 127 15.16 11.72 -11.52
N ARG A 128 15.30 13.04 -11.68
CA ARG A 128 14.76 14.04 -10.74
C ARG A 128 13.24 13.94 -10.59
N ALA A 129 12.51 13.72 -11.68
CA ALA A 129 11.07 13.58 -11.65
C ALA A 129 10.66 12.15 -11.99
N MET A 130 9.66 11.63 -11.29
CA MET A 130 9.08 10.31 -11.53
C MET A 130 7.59 10.33 -11.25
N MET A 131 6.82 9.57 -12.04
CA MET A 131 5.45 9.26 -11.71
C MET A 131 5.34 7.78 -11.33
N VAL A 132 4.63 7.51 -10.24
CA VAL A 132 4.36 6.17 -9.76
C VAL A 132 2.89 5.86 -10.01
N VAL A 133 2.64 4.72 -10.64
CA VAL A 133 1.30 4.16 -10.85
C VAL A 133 1.25 2.80 -10.16
N GLN A 134 0.48 2.70 -9.08
CA GLN A 134 0.27 1.47 -8.34
C GLN A 134 -1.12 0.93 -8.66
N ILE A 135 -1.18 -0.18 -9.40
CA ILE A 135 -2.44 -0.85 -9.75
C ILE A 135 -2.75 -1.90 -8.66
N GLY A 136 -3.78 -1.65 -7.88
CA GLY A 136 -4.31 -2.56 -6.87
C GLY A 136 -5.37 -3.51 -7.43
N LEU A 137 -6.07 -4.23 -6.54
CA LEU A 137 -7.13 -5.16 -6.94
C LEU A 137 -8.36 -4.42 -7.49
N ASP A 138 -8.81 -3.37 -6.79
CA ASP A 138 -10.05 -2.67 -7.13
C ASP A 138 -9.82 -1.22 -7.61
N GLU A 139 -8.69 -0.63 -7.21
CA GLU A 139 -8.33 0.76 -7.50
C GLU A 139 -6.88 0.86 -7.98
N ALA A 140 -6.58 1.94 -8.68
CA ALA A 140 -5.23 2.35 -9.04
C ALA A 140 -4.91 3.71 -8.41
N HIS A 141 -3.67 3.86 -7.97
CA HIS A 141 -3.17 5.08 -7.35
C HIS A 141 -2.04 5.67 -8.18
N CYS A 142 -2.08 6.98 -8.38
CA CYS A 142 -1.07 7.73 -9.11
C CYS A 142 -0.48 8.82 -8.22
N LEU A 143 0.85 8.98 -8.23
CA LEU A 143 1.55 10.02 -7.48
C LEU A 143 2.82 10.45 -8.21
N CYS A 144 3.03 11.75 -8.34
CA CYS A 144 4.28 12.31 -8.86
C CYS A 144 5.28 12.54 -7.72
N HIS A 145 6.55 12.43 -8.07
CA HIS A 145 7.68 12.65 -7.20
C HIS A 145 8.70 13.54 -7.89
N VAL A 146 9.32 14.45 -7.13
CA VAL A 146 10.44 15.29 -7.58
C VAL A 146 11.53 15.29 -6.52
N ASP A 147 12.76 14.98 -6.93
CA ASP A 147 13.96 14.86 -6.09
C ASP A 147 13.74 13.99 -4.84
N GLY A 148 12.98 12.89 -5.02
CA GLY A 148 12.62 11.97 -3.93
C GLY A 148 11.43 12.42 -3.07
N HIS A 149 10.91 13.63 -3.26
CA HIS A 149 9.74 14.14 -2.54
C HIS A 149 8.45 13.78 -3.25
N ALA A 150 7.47 13.25 -2.52
CA ALA A 150 6.11 13.06 -3.00
C ALA A 150 5.39 14.40 -3.20
N LEU A 151 4.70 14.56 -4.32
CA LEU A 151 3.86 15.71 -4.61
C LEU A 151 2.40 15.36 -4.29
N HIS A 152 2.00 15.38 -3.02
CA HIS A 152 0.67 14.90 -2.60
C HIS A 152 -0.50 15.58 -3.31
N PHE A 153 -0.35 16.82 -3.80
CA PHE A 153 -1.39 17.52 -4.57
C PHE A 153 -1.65 16.90 -5.96
N THR A 154 -0.72 16.10 -6.49
CA THR A 154 -0.92 15.34 -7.74
C THR A 154 -1.59 14.00 -7.50
N TYR A 155 -1.80 13.59 -6.24
CA TYR A 155 -2.33 12.27 -5.93
C TYR A 155 -3.71 12.05 -6.57
N GLN A 156 -3.87 10.91 -7.24
CA GLN A 156 -5.12 10.50 -7.85
C GLN A 156 -5.44 9.06 -7.45
N VAL A 157 -6.72 8.81 -7.18
CA VAL A 157 -7.27 7.46 -7.00
C VAL A 157 -8.28 7.24 -8.10
N LEU A 158 -8.09 6.15 -8.83
CA LEU A 158 -8.97 5.74 -9.90
C LEU A 158 -9.62 4.44 -9.48
N SER A 159 -10.94 4.33 -9.60
CA SER A 159 -11.65 3.08 -9.39
C SER A 159 -11.43 2.15 -10.59
N CYS A 160 -10.16 1.78 -10.85
CA CYS A 160 -9.73 0.88 -11.91
C CYS A 160 -8.56 -0.04 -11.48
N GLY A 161 -8.88 -1.14 -10.81
CA GLY A 161 -7.91 -2.17 -10.42
C GLY A 161 -7.90 -3.42 -11.32
N TYR A 162 -7.08 -4.40 -10.94
CA TYR A 162 -6.97 -5.70 -11.63
C TYR A 162 -8.31 -6.42 -11.83
N ASN A 163 -9.21 -6.41 -10.84
CA ASN A 163 -10.49 -7.13 -10.88
C ASN A 163 -11.40 -6.68 -12.04
N GLN A 164 -11.24 -5.45 -12.51
CA GLN A 164 -12.07 -4.90 -13.58
C GLN A 164 -11.64 -5.37 -14.96
N VAL A 165 -10.39 -5.79 -15.08
CA VAL A 165 -9.73 -6.06 -16.36
C VAL A 165 -9.34 -7.53 -16.50
N VAL A 166 -8.92 -8.12 -15.39
CA VAL A 166 -8.55 -9.53 -15.27
C VAL A 166 -9.68 -10.22 -14.51
N LYS A 167 -10.68 -10.70 -15.27
CA LYS A 167 -11.81 -11.46 -14.72
C LYS A 167 -11.40 -12.84 -14.19
N ASP A 168 -10.32 -13.38 -14.74
CA ASP A 168 -9.71 -14.63 -14.31
C ASP A 168 -8.23 -14.39 -14.00
N PRO A 169 -7.80 -14.49 -12.73
CA PRO A 169 -6.40 -14.27 -12.35
C PRO A 169 -5.42 -15.28 -12.96
N THR A 170 -5.89 -16.40 -13.54
CA THR A 170 -5.05 -17.35 -14.28
C THR A 170 -4.71 -16.87 -15.70
N VAL A 171 -5.46 -15.89 -16.23
CA VAL A 171 -5.27 -15.32 -17.58
C VAL A 171 -4.15 -14.26 -17.61
N LEU A 172 -3.56 -13.90 -16.46
CA LEU A 172 -2.37 -13.03 -16.39
C LEU A 172 -1.15 -13.60 -17.13
N GLU A 173 -1.17 -14.89 -17.47
CA GLU A 173 -0.14 -15.54 -18.28
C GLU A 173 -0.27 -15.24 -19.78
N SER A 174 -1.44 -14.82 -20.26
CA SER A 174 -1.57 -14.33 -21.64
C SER A 174 -1.17 -12.85 -21.69
N THR A 175 0.02 -12.57 -22.19
CA THR A 175 0.58 -11.22 -22.42
C THR A 175 -0.17 -10.37 -23.45
N SER A 176 -1.35 -10.80 -23.90
CA SER A 176 -2.13 -10.11 -24.92
C SER A 176 -3.02 -9.02 -24.32
N TRP A 177 -2.91 -7.82 -24.88
CA TRP A 177 -3.86 -6.73 -24.66
C TRP A 177 -5.28 -7.19 -24.99
N THR A 178 -6.26 -6.87 -24.15
CA THR A 178 -7.66 -7.30 -24.32
C THR A 178 -8.58 -6.11 -24.58
N ASP A 179 -9.72 -6.34 -25.24
CA ASP A 179 -10.75 -5.32 -25.44
C ASP A 179 -11.25 -4.72 -24.11
N VAL A 180 -11.20 -5.49 -23.02
CA VAL A 180 -11.57 -4.98 -21.68
C VAL A 180 -10.53 -3.98 -21.18
N MET A 181 -9.24 -4.23 -21.42
CA MET A 181 -8.17 -3.26 -21.12
C MET A 181 -8.38 -1.97 -21.91
N GLU A 182 -8.68 -2.07 -23.20
CA GLU A 182 -8.93 -0.90 -24.05
C GLU A 182 -10.12 -0.08 -23.55
N LYS A 183 -11.25 -0.73 -23.27
CA LYS A 183 -12.47 -0.06 -22.78
C LYS A 183 -12.29 0.55 -21.38
N THR A 184 -11.53 -0.12 -20.51
CA THR A 184 -11.41 0.28 -19.10
C THR A 184 -10.28 1.30 -18.90
N TRP A 185 -9.16 1.16 -19.60
CA TRP A 185 -7.96 1.96 -19.36
C TRP A 185 -7.68 3.05 -20.39
N LEU A 186 -8.19 2.94 -21.63
CA LEU A 186 -7.88 3.89 -22.72
C LEU A 186 -9.04 4.81 -23.09
N GLN A 187 -10.29 4.45 -22.80
CA GLN A 187 -11.43 5.25 -23.26
C GLN A 187 -11.47 6.65 -22.66
N GLU A 188 -11.44 7.67 -23.52
CA GLU A 188 -11.48 9.09 -23.13
C GLU A 188 -12.78 9.52 -22.43
N HIS A 189 -13.87 8.80 -22.68
CA HIS A 189 -15.17 9.08 -22.04
C HIS A 189 -15.37 8.31 -20.72
N ASN A 190 -14.43 7.43 -20.36
CA ASN A 190 -14.51 6.67 -19.12
C ASN A 190 -13.86 7.49 -17.99
N PRO A 191 -14.62 7.93 -16.97
CA PRO A 191 -14.06 8.71 -15.85
C PRO A 191 -13.04 7.91 -15.01
N ASN A 192 -13.03 6.57 -15.12
CA ASN A 192 -12.07 5.68 -14.47
C ASN A 192 -10.94 5.25 -15.42
N SER A 193 -10.78 5.91 -16.57
CA SER A 193 -9.70 5.62 -17.51
C SER A 193 -8.34 5.85 -16.85
N LEU A 194 -7.52 4.79 -16.84
CA LEU A 194 -6.17 4.84 -16.29
C LEU A 194 -5.33 5.90 -17.00
N VAL A 195 -5.41 5.98 -18.33
CA VAL A 195 -4.66 6.99 -19.10
C VAL A 195 -5.08 8.41 -18.76
N LEU A 196 -6.38 8.69 -18.63
CA LEU A 196 -6.84 10.02 -18.22
C LEU A 196 -6.37 10.36 -16.82
N GLY A 197 -6.43 9.41 -15.88
CA GLY A 197 -5.91 9.62 -14.53
C GLY A 197 -4.42 9.89 -14.50
N ILE A 198 -3.64 9.20 -15.35
CA ILE A 198 -2.22 9.46 -15.54
C ILE A 198 -1.99 10.88 -16.07
N LEU A 199 -2.68 11.26 -17.15
CA LEU A 199 -2.57 12.58 -17.75
C LEU A 199 -2.96 13.69 -16.76
N HIS A 200 -4.03 13.51 -15.99
CA HIS A 200 -4.42 14.45 -14.94
C HIS A 200 -3.39 14.56 -13.82
N CYS A 201 -2.75 13.46 -13.43
CA CYS A 201 -1.66 13.47 -12.45
C CYS A 201 -0.49 14.29 -12.99
N LEU A 202 -0.09 14.06 -14.24
CA LEU A 202 1.01 14.78 -14.90
C LEU A 202 0.71 16.26 -15.12
N GLN A 203 -0.51 16.61 -15.53
CA GLN A 203 -0.94 18.01 -15.71
C GLN A 203 -0.90 18.82 -14.42
N LYS A 204 -1.12 18.16 -13.28
CA LYS A 204 -0.99 18.79 -11.96
C LYS A 204 0.46 18.93 -11.51
N SER A 205 1.39 18.15 -12.08
CA SER A 205 2.80 18.22 -11.72
C SER A 205 3.41 19.54 -12.20
N PRO A 206 4.16 20.26 -11.36
CA PRO A 206 5.01 21.34 -11.83
C PRO A 206 6.07 20.74 -12.79
N LEU A 207 6.25 21.39 -13.94
CA LEU A 207 7.27 21.05 -14.93
C LEU A 207 8.69 21.23 -14.36
#